data_AF-A0A7W3NKT2-F1
#
_entry.id   AF-A0A7W3NKT2-F1
#
_cell.length_a   1.000
_cell.length_b   1.000
_cell.length_c   1.000
_cell.angle_alpha   90.00
_cell.angle_beta   90.00
_cell.angle_gamma   90.00
#
_symmetry.space_group_name_H-M   'P 1'
#
loop_
_entity.id
_entity.type
_entity.pdbx_description
1 polymer ?
#
loop_
_entity_poly.entity_id
_entity_poly.type
_entity_poly.pdbx_seq_one_letter_code
_entity_poly.pdbx_strand_id
1 'polypeptide(L)'
;MGEKVVAGQFDLSDRQRYREKLQKCLTGLERLLVEKRFDRPRNLMGVEIELNLAGPDGMPKMLNGQVLERIASRDFQTELAMFNLEVNIAPHRLGGRVFDRLAEELRTSLAYADRKAGEVDAGIVMTGILPTLGRDDLVSSNLSEVDRYTLLNDQIVAARGEDFRLDIEGVEHLVCTAKSIVPEAACTSVQLHLQVTPGRFADVWNAAQAASAAQIAVGANSPFLFGRELWRESRPPLFLQSTDTRPPELQAQGVRPRTWFGERWVSSAYELFEENLRYFPALLPICDDEEPLEVIAAGGTPKLAEMVLHNGTIYRWNRPVYGIADGVPHLRVENRVLPAGPTITDVIANAAFYYGLVRALAEESRPVWTRLPFAAAEANFDAACRYGIEARFVWPRRGRYGGTGEVDAVTLVRDELLPLASAGLDAWGVEAADRDLYLGVIEERCRRRVNGASWQAATFHRALEGGLSREAALAATTRRYAELMHVGEPVHMWPVGLPEPVPMG
;
A
#
# COMPACT_ATOMS: atom_id res chain seq x y z
N MET A 1 -13.04 -0.21 -5.58
CA MET A 1 -12.55 0.81 -6.51
C MET A 1 -13.53 0.96 -7.66
N GLY A 2 -13.81 2.09 -8.27
CA GLY A 2 -13.84 3.48 -7.85
C GLY A 2 -15.03 4.06 -8.63
N GLU A 3 -16.08 4.52 -7.96
CA GLU A 3 -17.31 4.93 -8.65
C GLU A 3 -17.04 6.13 -9.58
N LYS A 4 -17.68 6.14 -10.76
CA LYS A 4 -17.64 7.29 -11.66
C LYS A 4 -18.44 8.41 -11.01
N VAL A 5 -17.74 9.46 -10.59
CA VAL A 5 -18.33 10.64 -9.96
C VAL A 5 -18.41 11.77 -10.98
N VAL A 6 -19.59 12.39 -11.12
CA VAL A 6 -19.78 13.59 -11.94
C VAL A 6 -19.32 14.81 -11.14
N ALA A 7 -18.41 15.61 -11.71
CA ALA A 7 -17.90 16.82 -11.05
C ALA A 7 -18.99 17.91 -10.97
N GLY A 8 -19.33 18.32 -9.74
CA GLY A 8 -20.22 19.44 -9.45
C GLY A 8 -19.77 20.19 -8.18
N GLN A 9 -20.07 21.48 -8.08
CA GLN A 9 -19.84 22.24 -6.85
C GLN A 9 -20.86 21.82 -5.80
N PHE A 10 -20.40 21.22 -4.70
CA PHE A 10 -21.25 20.81 -3.58
C PHE A 10 -21.69 22.02 -2.75
N ASP A 11 -22.98 22.10 -2.44
CA ASP A 11 -23.52 23.15 -1.58
C ASP A 11 -23.52 22.76 -0.09
N LEU A 12 -23.99 23.68 0.77
CA LEU A 12 -24.06 23.43 2.23
C LEU A 12 -25.12 22.37 2.60
N SER A 13 -26.24 22.32 1.87
CA SER A 13 -27.28 21.31 2.08
C SER A 13 -26.81 19.90 1.75
N ASP A 14 -25.98 19.75 0.71
CA ASP A 14 -25.39 18.48 0.31
C ASP A 14 -24.55 17.87 1.44
N ARG A 15 -23.76 18.70 2.12
CA ARG A 15 -22.92 18.26 3.25
C ARG A 15 -23.74 17.81 4.45
N GLN A 16 -24.84 18.50 4.76
CA GLN A 16 -25.73 18.11 5.85
C GLN A 16 -26.42 16.78 5.51
N ARG A 17 -27.01 16.68 4.31
CA ARG A 17 -27.67 15.46 3.84
C ARG A 17 -26.71 14.27 3.84
N TYR A 18 -25.49 14.45 3.34
CA TYR A 18 -24.48 13.40 3.35
C TYR A 18 -24.11 12.94 4.76
N ARG A 19 -23.97 13.87 5.72
CA ARG A 19 -23.69 13.52 7.11
C ARG A 19 -24.81 12.68 7.72
N GLU A 20 -26.06 13.04 7.46
CA GLU A 20 -27.22 12.28 7.93
C GLU A 20 -27.27 10.87 7.29
N LYS A 21 -27.04 10.77 5.96
CA LYS A 21 -26.93 9.48 5.24
C LYS A 21 -25.77 8.62 5.75
N LEU A 22 -24.60 9.21 6.00
CA LEU A 22 -23.44 8.51 6.53
C LEU A 22 -23.71 7.94 7.94
N GLN A 23 -24.40 8.70 8.80
CA GLN A 23 -24.84 8.21 10.10
C GLN A 23 -25.81 7.04 9.97
N LYS A 24 -26.78 7.11 9.04
CA LYS A 24 -27.67 5.99 8.72
C LYS A 24 -26.91 4.77 8.22
N CYS A 25 -25.86 4.95 7.41
CA CYS A 25 -24.99 3.87 6.96
C CYS A 25 -24.27 3.19 8.13
N LEU A 26 -23.74 3.97 9.08
CA LEU A 26 -23.08 3.43 10.27
C LEU A 26 -24.06 2.64 11.15
N THR A 27 -25.27 3.15 11.36
CA THR A 27 -26.36 2.39 12.02
C THR A 27 -26.74 1.13 11.24
N GLY A 28 -26.71 1.18 9.91
CA GLY A 28 -26.93 0.02 9.05
C GLY A 28 -25.85 -1.05 9.25
N LEU A 29 -24.57 -0.64 9.29
CA LEU A 29 -23.45 -1.53 9.60
C LEU A 29 -23.63 -2.19 10.98
N GLU A 30 -23.98 -1.42 12.01
CA GLU A 30 -24.25 -1.94 13.35
C GLU A 30 -25.33 -3.03 13.33
N ARG A 31 -26.46 -2.79 12.66
CA ARG A 31 -27.53 -3.80 12.51
C ARG A 31 -27.04 -5.06 11.81
N LEU A 32 -26.32 -4.94 10.70
CA LEU A 32 -25.77 -6.09 9.98
C LEU A 32 -24.83 -6.93 10.87
N LEU A 33 -24.05 -6.28 11.75
CA LEU A 33 -23.16 -6.94 12.70
C LEU A 33 -23.93 -7.68 13.79
N VAL A 34 -24.92 -7.01 14.41
CA VAL A 34 -25.77 -7.58 15.47
C VAL A 34 -26.61 -8.75 14.96
N GLU A 35 -27.20 -8.60 13.77
CA GLU A 35 -28.02 -9.61 13.10
C GLU A 35 -27.18 -10.74 12.45
N LYS A 36 -25.84 -10.66 12.53
CA LYS A 36 -24.89 -11.64 11.99
C LYS A 36 -25.11 -11.94 10.50
N ARG A 37 -25.35 -10.90 9.70
CA ARG A 37 -25.70 -11.01 8.26
C ARG A 37 -24.50 -11.13 7.33
N PHE A 38 -23.29 -11.20 7.88
CA PHE A 38 -22.04 -11.29 7.11
C PHE A 38 -21.76 -12.71 6.61
N ASP A 39 -21.02 -12.77 5.50
CA ASP A 39 -20.53 -14.00 4.89
C ASP A 39 -19.73 -14.85 5.88
N ARG A 40 -19.77 -16.17 5.66
CA ARG A 40 -18.96 -17.13 6.43
C ARG A 40 -17.49 -17.02 6.04
N PRO A 41 -16.54 -17.46 6.89
CA PRO A 41 -15.13 -17.39 6.53
C PRO A 41 -14.85 -18.23 5.28
N ARG A 42 -14.46 -17.56 4.18
CA ARG A 42 -14.03 -18.25 2.94
C ARG A 42 -12.50 -18.28 2.77
N ASN A 43 -11.77 -17.57 3.64
CA ASN A 43 -10.30 -17.42 3.60
C ASN A 43 -9.82 -16.89 2.25
N LEU A 44 -10.53 -15.90 1.70
CA LEU A 44 -10.16 -15.28 0.44
C LEU A 44 -9.09 -14.23 0.68
N MET A 45 -8.07 -14.25 -0.19
CA MET A 45 -7.09 -13.21 -0.35
C MET A 45 -7.29 -12.49 -1.69
N GLY A 46 -6.85 -11.24 -1.77
CA GLY A 46 -6.77 -10.48 -3.02
C GLY A 46 -5.47 -9.69 -3.06
N VAL A 47 -5.00 -9.38 -4.26
CA VAL A 47 -3.78 -8.59 -4.48
C VAL A 47 -4.08 -7.52 -5.51
N GLU A 48 -3.71 -6.28 -5.19
CA GLU A 48 -3.73 -5.14 -6.10
C GLU A 48 -2.29 -4.64 -6.23
N ILE A 49 -1.84 -4.32 -7.46
CA ILE A 49 -0.48 -3.83 -7.71
C ILE A 49 -0.55 -2.58 -8.56
N GLU A 50 0.02 -1.49 -8.07
CA GLU A 50 0.23 -0.27 -8.84
C GLU A 50 1.59 -0.35 -9.56
N LEU A 51 1.63 0.13 -10.80
CA LEU A 51 2.72 -0.04 -11.74
C LEU A 51 3.11 1.32 -12.31
N ASN A 52 4.41 1.55 -12.52
CA ASN A 52 4.91 2.73 -13.19
C ASN A 52 5.15 2.43 -14.67
N LEU A 53 5.04 3.46 -15.52
CA LEU A 53 5.43 3.42 -16.93
C LEU A 53 6.73 4.19 -17.13
N ALA A 54 7.74 3.53 -17.68
CA ALA A 54 9.02 4.13 -18.02
C ALA A 54 9.45 3.78 -19.44
N GLY A 55 10.20 4.67 -20.09
CA GLY A 55 10.79 4.41 -21.40
C GLY A 55 12.04 3.54 -21.32
N PRO A 56 12.59 3.11 -22.48
CA PRO A 56 13.87 2.40 -22.56
C PRO A 56 15.05 3.20 -21.99
N ASP A 57 14.92 4.52 -21.90
CA ASP A 57 15.88 5.43 -21.27
C ASP A 57 15.78 5.44 -19.73
N GLY A 58 14.75 4.83 -19.16
CA GLY A 58 14.45 4.84 -17.73
C GLY A 58 13.66 6.06 -17.27
N MET A 59 13.18 6.92 -18.17
CA MET A 59 12.40 8.12 -17.85
C MET A 59 10.90 7.81 -17.79
N PRO A 60 10.10 8.51 -16.97
CA PRO A 60 8.65 8.27 -16.88
C PRO A 60 7.93 8.49 -18.23
N LYS A 61 6.82 7.77 -18.44
CA LYS A 61 5.97 7.88 -19.64
C LYS A 61 4.51 8.17 -19.28
N MET A 62 4.02 9.35 -19.65
CA MET A 62 2.65 9.82 -19.44
C MET A 62 1.65 9.20 -20.43
N LEU A 63 1.58 7.86 -20.48
CA LEU A 63 0.89 7.12 -21.54
C LEU A 63 -0.13 6.09 -21.03
N ASN A 64 -0.57 6.18 -19.77
CA ASN A 64 -1.44 5.16 -19.16
C ASN A 64 -2.72 4.86 -19.98
N GLY A 65 -3.42 5.88 -20.50
CA GLY A 65 -4.61 5.70 -21.32
C GLY A 65 -4.33 4.92 -22.61
N GLN A 66 -3.22 5.25 -23.29
CA GLN A 66 -2.81 4.58 -24.53
C GLN A 66 -2.36 3.14 -24.29
N VAL A 67 -1.74 2.88 -23.13
CA VAL A 67 -1.34 1.53 -22.71
C VAL A 67 -2.57 0.71 -22.33
N LEU A 68 -3.50 1.26 -21.56
CA LEU A 68 -4.75 0.58 -21.17
C LEU A 68 -5.62 0.21 -22.36
N GLU A 69 -5.73 1.10 -23.34
CA GLU A 69 -6.45 0.82 -24.60
C GLU A 69 -5.87 -0.41 -25.32
N ARG A 70 -4.54 -0.59 -25.28
CA ARG A 70 -3.84 -1.73 -25.90
C ARG A 70 -3.91 -3.01 -25.06
N ILE A 71 -3.87 -2.89 -23.73
CA ILE A 71 -4.08 -4.03 -22.83
C ILE A 71 -5.49 -4.58 -23.02
N ALA A 72 -6.50 -3.69 -23.09
CA ALA A 72 -7.91 -3.99 -23.30
C ALA A 72 -8.47 -5.03 -22.31
N SER A 73 -7.95 -5.07 -21.08
CA SER A 73 -8.45 -5.91 -19.98
C SER A 73 -9.11 -5.05 -18.90
N ARG A 74 -10.16 -5.59 -18.29
CA ARG A 74 -10.86 -4.97 -17.14
C ARG A 74 -10.08 -5.09 -15.83
N ASP A 75 -9.06 -5.95 -15.81
CA ASP A 75 -8.21 -6.15 -14.63
C ASP A 75 -7.25 -4.97 -14.44
N PHE A 76 -7.01 -4.19 -15.50
CA PHE A 76 -6.17 -3.01 -15.49
C PHE A 76 -7.02 -1.74 -15.52
N GLN A 77 -6.65 -0.77 -14.70
CA GLN A 77 -7.28 0.55 -14.66
C GLN A 77 -6.28 1.68 -14.54
N THR A 78 -6.77 2.90 -14.72
CA THR A 78 -5.99 4.11 -14.47
C THR A 78 -5.73 4.26 -12.98
N GLU A 79 -4.58 4.84 -12.65
CA GLU A 79 -4.32 5.42 -11.35
C GLU A 79 -4.36 6.96 -11.43
N LEU A 80 -4.07 7.66 -10.33
CA LEU A 80 -4.16 9.13 -10.26
C LEU A 80 -3.44 9.86 -11.41
N ALA A 81 -2.28 9.37 -11.87
CA ALA A 81 -1.46 10.06 -12.86
C ALA A 81 -1.26 9.27 -14.16
N MET A 82 -0.94 10.00 -15.24
CA MET A 82 -0.76 9.44 -16.57
C MET A 82 0.43 8.46 -16.70
N PHE A 83 1.32 8.38 -15.70
CA PHE A 83 2.48 7.50 -15.69
C PHE A 83 2.29 6.22 -14.88
N ASN A 84 1.13 6.01 -14.26
CA ASN A 84 0.86 4.82 -13.48
C ASN A 84 -0.45 4.13 -13.87
N LEU A 85 -0.48 2.84 -13.53
CA LEU A 85 -1.55 1.89 -13.81
C LEU A 85 -1.77 1.06 -12.55
N GLU A 86 -2.92 0.43 -12.44
CA GLU A 86 -3.14 -0.59 -11.42
C GLU A 86 -3.68 -1.86 -12.05
N VAL A 87 -3.25 -3.01 -11.53
CA VAL A 87 -3.80 -4.32 -11.83
C VAL A 87 -4.46 -4.92 -10.59
N ASN A 88 -5.69 -5.40 -10.76
CA ASN A 88 -6.46 -6.10 -9.74
C ASN A 88 -6.46 -7.59 -10.04
N ILE A 89 -5.96 -8.39 -9.10
CA ILE A 89 -5.92 -9.84 -9.25
C ILE A 89 -7.19 -10.46 -8.66
N ALA A 90 -7.75 -11.42 -9.39
CA ALA A 90 -8.94 -12.14 -8.95
C ALA A 90 -8.74 -12.75 -7.55
N PRO A 91 -9.74 -12.75 -6.67
CA PRO A 91 -9.59 -13.31 -5.33
C PRO A 91 -9.29 -14.82 -5.34
N HIS A 92 -8.32 -15.23 -4.52
CA HIS A 92 -7.91 -16.63 -4.36
C HIS A 92 -8.22 -17.13 -2.96
N ARG A 93 -8.54 -18.42 -2.81
CA ARG A 93 -8.58 -19.06 -1.49
C ARG A 93 -7.15 -19.32 -1.00
N LEU A 94 -6.85 -18.92 0.22
CA LEU A 94 -5.61 -19.27 0.90
C LEU A 94 -5.56 -20.77 1.18
N GLY A 95 -4.50 -21.43 0.73
CA GLY A 95 -4.25 -22.86 0.89
C GLY A 95 -3.77 -23.55 -0.39
N GLY A 96 -3.21 -24.75 -0.25
CA GLY A 96 -2.58 -25.50 -1.32
C GLY A 96 -1.47 -24.71 -2.01
N ARG A 97 -1.35 -24.86 -3.33
CA ARG A 97 -0.39 -24.14 -4.18
C ARG A 97 -0.90 -22.76 -4.61
N VAL A 98 -1.43 -21.97 -3.67
CA VAL A 98 -2.00 -20.64 -3.98
C VAL A 98 -0.93 -19.67 -4.48
N PHE A 99 0.26 -19.71 -3.91
CA PHE A 99 1.32 -18.76 -4.26
C PHE A 99 1.97 -19.07 -5.60
N ASP A 100 2.17 -20.36 -5.92
CA ASP A 100 2.58 -20.80 -7.26
C ASP A 100 1.60 -20.32 -8.35
N ARG A 101 0.29 -20.54 -8.14
CA ARG A 101 -0.76 -20.08 -9.07
C ARG A 101 -0.76 -18.56 -9.23
N LEU A 102 -0.67 -17.83 -8.12
CA LEU A 102 -0.62 -16.37 -8.14
C LEU A 102 0.63 -15.84 -8.85
N ALA A 103 1.78 -16.51 -8.68
CA ALA A 103 3.02 -16.16 -9.37
C ALA A 103 2.89 -16.34 -10.89
N GLU A 104 2.29 -17.45 -11.36
CA GLU A 104 2.04 -17.69 -12.78
C GLU A 104 1.04 -16.69 -13.38
N GLU A 105 -0.04 -16.38 -12.66
CA GLU A 105 -1.06 -15.40 -13.08
C GLU A 105 -0.44 -14.00 -13.21
N LEU A 106 0.31 -13.56 -12.20
CA LEU A 106 1.03 -12.28 -12.23
C LEU A 106 2.05 -12.24 -13.36
N ARG A 107 2.85 -13.30 -13.54
CA ARG A 107 3.86 -13.35 -14.62
C ARG A 107 3.21 -13.26 -15.99
N THR A 108 2.11 -13.98 -16.20
CA THR A 108 1.40 -13.97 -17.47
C THR A 108 0.75 -12.61 -17.74
N SER A 109 0.05 -12.06 -16.75
CA SER A 109 -0.67 -10.79 -16.86
C SER A 109 0.28 -9.61 -17.07
N LEU A 110 1.33 -9.52 -16.24
CA LEU A 110 2.30 -8.42 -16.34
C LEU A 110 3.17 -8.53 -17.59
N ALA A 111 3.59 -9.74 -18.00
CA ALA A 111 4.32 -9.89 -19.26
C ALA A 111 3.44 -9.53 -20.46
N TYR A 112 2.14 -9.81 -20.43
CA TYR A 112 1.21 -9.35 -21.47
C TYR A 112 1.09 -7.83 -21.47
N ALA A 113 0.87 -7.22 -20.31
CA ALA A 113 0.72 -5.78 -20.19
C ALA A 113 2.00 -5.03 -20.60
N ASP A 114 3.18 -5.55 -20.25
CA ASP A 114 4.47 -4.97 -20.61
C ASP A 114 4.70 -5.01 -22.14
N ARG A 115 4.40 -6.14 -22.79
CA ARG A 115 4.43 -6.21 -24.26
C ARG A 115 3.50 -5.19 -24.92
N LYS A 116 2.32 -4.94 -24.33
CA LYS A 116 1.36 -3.94 -24.82
C LYS A 116 1.81 -2.51 -24.57
N ALA A 117 2.47 -2.24 -23.45
CA ALA A 117 3.13 -0.97 -23.21
C ALA A 117 4.26 -0.72 -24.24
N GLY A 118 5.01 -1.78 -24.59
CA GLY A 118 6.12 -1.70 -25.55
C GLY A 118 5.70 -1.27 -26.96
N GLU A 119 4.42 -1.45 -27.34
CA GLU A 119 3.88 -0.96 -28.62
C GLU A 119 3.81 0.59 -28.69
N VAL A 120 4.05 1.30 -27.59
CA VAL A 120 4.13 2.78 -27.49
C VAL A 120 5.40 3.28 -26.80
N ASP A 121 6.49 2.51 -26.86
CA ASP A 121 7.78 2.83 -26.24
C ASP A 121 7.70 3.10 -24.72
N ALA A 122 6.78 2.38 -24.04
CA ALA A 122 6.68 2.33 -22.59
C ALA A 122 6.94 0.90 -22.08
N GLY A 123 7.44 0.77 -20.87
CA GLY A 123 7.63 -0.48 -20.16
C GLY A 123 7.10 -0.38 -18.74
N ILE A 124 6.66 -1.50 -18.19
CA ILE A 124 6.13 -1.59 -16.83
C ILE A 124 7.28 -1.70 -15.85
N VAL A 125 7.28 -0.87 -14.80
CA VAL A 125 8.25 -0.92 -13.70
C VAL A 125 7.55 -1.01 -12.35
N MET A 126 7.79 -2.11 -11.63
CA MET A 126 7.30 -2.35 -10.27
C MET A 126 8.29 -1.78 -9.24
N THR A 127 8.16 -0.52 -8.87
CA THR A 127 9.00 0.15 -7.85
C THR A 127 8.16 1.13 -7.05
N GLY A 128 8.37 1.25 -5.74
CA GLY A 128 7.49 2.08 -4.91
C GLY A 128 7.45 3.55 -5.34
N ILE A 129 8.59 4.12 -5.71
CA ILE A 129 8.70 5.41 -6.41
C ILE A 129 9.68 5.21 -7.56
N LEU A 130 9.34 5.67 -8.76
CA LEU A 130 10.26 5.63 -9.90
C LEU A 130 11.41 6.64 -9.68
N PRO A 131 12.69 6.22 -9.61
CA PRO A 131 13.79 7.11 -9.21
C PRO A 131 14.00 8.34 -10.10
N THR A 132 13.53 8.26 -11.35
CA THR A 132 13.63 9.30 -12.37
C THR A 132 12.43 10.24 -12.43
N LEU A 133 11.38 10.02 -11.61
CA LEU A 133 10.28 10.98 -11.51
C LEU A 133 10.79 12.32 -10.96
N GLY A 134 10.60 13.37 -11.75
CA GLY A 134 10.91 14.75 -11.41
C GLY A 134 9.70 15.52 -10.91
N ARG A 135 9.93 16.76 -10.48
CA ARG A 135 8.85 17.68 -10.08
C ARG A 135 7.98 18.09 -11.25
N ASP A 136 8.58 18.24 -12.44
CA ASP A 136 7.88 18.65 -13.66
C ASP A 136 6.96 17.54 -14.18
N ASP A 137 7.15 16.29 -13.74
CA ASP A 137 6.27 15.16 -14.02
C ASP A 137 5.02 15.14 -13.13
N LEU A 138 5.09 15.75 -11.93
CA LEU A 138 4.03 15.70 -10.91
C LEU A 138 3.20 16.99 -10.88
N VAL A 139 2.70 17.37 -12.06
CA VAL A 139 1.86 18.55 -12.28
C VAL A 139 0.42 18.14 -12.65
N SER A 140 -0.55 19.02 -12.41
CA SER A 140 -1.98 18.71 -12.66
C SER A 140 -2.30 18.34 -14.11
N SER A 141 -1.51 18.77 -15.10
CA SER A 141 -1.68 18.37 -16.50
C SER A 141 -1.38 16.89 -16.75
N ASN A 142 -0.71 16.22 -15.81
CA ASN A 142 -0.40 14.80 -15.87
C ASN A 142 -1.35 13.95 -15.00
N LEU A 143 -2.46 14.52 -14.51
CA LEU A 143 -3.55 13.74 -13.92
C LEU A 143 -4.20 12.87 -15.00
N SER A 144 -4.58 11.65 -14.64
CA SER A 144 -5.39 10.81 -15.51
C SER A 144 -6.70 11.50 -15.88
N GLU A 145 -7.17 11.31 -17.11
CA GLU A 145 -8.40 11.91 -17.65
C GLU A 145 -9.67 11.25 -17.07
N VAL A 146 -9.86 11.36 -15.76
CA VAL A 146 -11.03 10.83 -15.04
C VAL A 146 -11.54 11.89 -14.06
N ASP A 147 -12.81 12.29 -14.22
CA ASP A 147 -13.47 13.37 -13.45
C ASP A 147 -13.30 13.24 -11.93
N ARG A 148 -13.25 12.00 -11.44
CA ARG A 148 -13.07 11.70 -10.01
C ARG A 148 -11.75 12.23 -9.45
N TYR A 149 -10.65 12.13 -10.20
CA TYR A 149 -9.33 12.56 -9.73
C TYR A 149 -9.22 14.09 -9.66
N THR A 150 -9.76 14.78 -10.67
CA THR A 150 -9.89 16.24 -10.67
C THR A 150 -10.74 16.71 -9.50
N LEU A 151 -11.90 16.10 -9.27
CA LEU A 151 -12.76 16.47 -8.16
C LEU A 151 -12.09 16.22 -6.80
N LEU A 152 -11.40 15.09 -6.63
CA LEU A 152 -10.67 14.79 -5.40
C LEU A 152 -9.56 15.81 -5.14
N ASN A 153 -8.77 16.15 -6.17
CA ASN A 153 -7.78 17.20 -6.12
C ASN A 153 -8.39 18.52 -5.62
N ASP A 154 -9.47 18.96 -6.26
CA ASP A 154 -10.10 20.24 -5.95
C ASP A 154 -10.64 20.28 -4.52
N GLN A 155 -11.22 19.18 -4.03
CA GLN A 155 -11.73 19.08 -2.66
C GLN A 155 -10.61 19.06 -1.61
N ILE A 156 -9.48 18.38 -1.86
CA ILE A 156 -8.34 18.38 -0.92
C ILE A 156 -7.66 19.76 -0.92
N VAL A 157 -7.42 20.35 -2.10
CA VAL A 157 -6.86 21.71 -2.22
C VAL A 157 -7.76 22.74 -1.51
N ALA A 158 -9.07 22.67 -1.74
CA ALA A 158 -10.02 23.57 -1.08
C ALA A 158 -10.08 23.36 0.44
N ALA A 159 -10.00 22.10 0.91
CA ALA A 159 -9.97 21.79 2.35
C ALA A 159 -8.67 22.27 3.02
N ARG A 160 -7.55 22.19 2.30
CA ARG A 160 -6.23 22.69 2.73
C ARG A 160 -6.19 24.21 2.80
N GLY A 161 -6.67 24.89 1.75
CA GLY A 161 -6.71 26.36 1.65
C GLY A 161 -5.39 27.03 1.26
N GLU A 162 -4.32 26.27 0.99
CA GLU A 162 -2.99 26.74 0.58
C GLU A 162 -2.21 25.65 -0.16
N ASP A 163 -1.02 25.96 -0.68
CA ASP A 163 -0.14 24.97 -1.33
C ASP A 163 0.34 23.90 -0.31
N PHE A 164 0.55 22.68 -0.78
CA PHE A 164 1.14 21.60 0.01
C PHE A 164 2.64 21.83 0.13
N ARG A 165 3.15 21.89 1.37
CA ARG A 165 4.60 21.90 1.63
C ARG A 165 5.08 20.47 1.82
N LEU A 166 6.03 20.08 0.98
CA LEU A 166 6.80 18.86 1.14
C LEU A 166 8.13 19.21 1.82
N ASP A 167 8.39 18.60 2.97
CA ASP A 167 9.56 18.79 3.82
C ASP A 167 9.94 17.42 4.40
N ILE A 168 10.85 16.73 3.71
CA ILE A 168 11.22 15.35 4.02
C ILE A 168 12.72 15.29 4.26
N GLU A 169 13.11 15.12 5.52
CA GLU A 169 14.49 14.94 5.95
C GLU A 169 14.86 13.44 5.98
N GLY A 170 15.79 13.03 5.12
CA GLY A 170 16.30 11.66 5.00
C GLY A 170 17.82 11.64 4.92
N VAL A 171 18.37 10.82 4.01
CA VAL A 171 19.81 10.87 3.66
C VAL A 171 20.16 12.25 3.10
N GLU A 172 19.33 12.76 2.20
CA GLU A 172 19.28 14.15 1.78
C GLU A 172 18.02 14.83 2.34
N HIS A 173 17.91 16.14 2.17
CA HIS A 173 16.73 16.93 2.56
C HIS A 173 16.01 17.44 1.32
N LEU A 174 14.70 17.19 1.23
CA LEU A 174 13.83 17.71 0.19
C LEU A 174 12.87 18.75 0.80
N VAL A 175 12.91 19.97 0.26
CA VAL A 175 11.91 21.01 0.55
C VAL A 175 11.36 21.54 -0.77
N CYS A 176 10.05 21.42 -0.97
CA CYS A 176 9.36 22.01 -2.11
C CYS A 176 7.87 22.24 -1.82
N THR A 177 7.19 22.91 -2.75
CA THR A 177 5.74 23.10 -2.72
C THR A 177 5.07 22.44 -3.92
N ALA A 178 3.83 22.01 -3.73
CA ALA A 178 2.95 21.47 -4.75
C ALA A 178 1.56 22.13 -4.67
N LYS A 179 0.96 22.39 -5.83
CA LYS A 179 -0.36 23.06 -5.94
C LYS A 179 -1.52 22.08 -6.06
N SER A 180 -1.22 20.80 -6.10
CA SER A 180 -2.15 19.71 -6.34
C SER A 180 -1.72 18.47 -5.57
N ILE A 181 -2.61 17.48 -5.53
CA ILE A 181 -2.33 16.20 -4.88
C ILE A 181 -1.43 15.29 -5.73
N VAL A 182 -1.13 15.65 -6.99
CA VAL A 182 -0.38 14.79 -7.93
C VAL A 182 0.89 14.15 -7.36
N PRO A 183 1.66 14.77 -6.43
CA PRO A 183 2.77 14.08 -5.80
C PRO A 183 2.43 12.75 -5.11
N GLU A 184 1.19 12.51 -4.64
CA GLU A 184 0.81 11.17 -4.14
C GLU A 184 0.85 10.09 -5.23
N ALA A 185 0.64 10.42 -6.50
CA ALA A 185 0.68 9.45 -7.60
C ALA A 185 2.05 8.79 -7.79
N ALA A 186 3.13 9.40 -7.28
CA ALA A 186 4.44 8.76 -7.29
C ALA A 186 4.51 7.52 -6.38
N CYS A 187 3.56 7.37 -5.45
CA CYS A 187 3.51 6.26 -4.50
C CYS A 187 2.78 5.08 -5.11
N THR A 188 3.51 4.12 -5.68
CA THR A 188 2.93 2.84 -6.11
C THR A 188 3.12 1.75 -5.05
N SER A 189 2.14 0.87 -4.91
CA SER A 189 2.01 -0.07 -3.82
C SER A 189 1.64 -1.49 -4.27
N VAL A 190 1.87 -2.45 -3.38
CA VAL A 190 1.21 -3.74 -3.39
C VAL A 190 0.23 -3.74 -2.23
N GLN A 191 -1.04 -4.00 -2.52
CA GLN A 191 -2.11 -4.01 -1.53
C GLN A 191 -2.60 -5.45 -1.35
N LEU A 192 -2.62 -5.92 -0.11
CA LEU A 192 -2.97 -7.29 0.25
C LEU A 192 -4.29 -7.30 1.00
N HIS A 193 -5.29 -7.98 0.45
CA HIS A 193 -6.60 -8.11 1.07
C HIS A 193 -6.72 -9.46 1.76
N LEU A 194 -7.33 -9.47 2.95
CA LEU A 194 -7.74 -10.68 3.65
C LEU A 194 -9.20 -10.56 4.05
N GLN A 195 -10.06 -11.45 3.53
CA GLN A 195 -11.45 -11.54 3.95
C GLN A 195 -11.54 -12.08 5.38
N VAL A 196 -12.31 -11.42 6.22
CA VAL A 196 -12.44 -11.73 7.65
C VAL A 196 -13.89 -11.74 8.08
N THR A 197 -14.17 -12.50 9.14
CA THR A 197 -15.47 -12.46 9.81
C THR A 197 -15.50 -11.34 10.84
N PRO A 198 -16.68 -10.78 11.18
CA PRO A 198 -16.80 -9.78 12.23
C PRO A 198 -16.13 -10.17 13.56
N GLY A 199 -16.32 -11.43 13.98
CA GLY A 199 -15.78 -11.92 15.26
C GLY A 199 -14.25 -12.08 15.29
N ARG A 200 -13.57 -12.14 14.13
CA ARG A 200 -12.11 -12.21 14.04
C ARG A 200 -11.47 -10.89 13.60
N PHE A 201 -12.28 -9.88 13.24
CA PHE A 201 -11.79 -8.68 12.58
C PHE A 201 -10.72 -7.97 13.40
N ALA A 202 -10.98 -7.76 14.69
CA ALA A 202 -10.07 -7.02 15.57
C ALA A 202 -8.71 -7.70 15.72
N ASP A 203 -8.69 -9.02 15.89
CA ASP A 203 -7.45 -9.78 16.03
C ASP A 203 -6.61 -9.73 14.75
N VAL A 204 -7.26 -9.90 13.58
CA VAL A 204 -6.59 -9.81 12.28
C VAL A 204 -6.09 -8.40 12.01
N TRP A 205 -6.89 -7.38 12.33
CA TRP A 205 -6.49 -5.98 12.21
C TRP A 205 -5.28 -5.66 13.07
N ASN A 206 -5.33 -5.97 14.36
CA ASN A 206 -4.25 -5.67 15.29
C ASN A 206 -2.98 -6.46 14.94
N ALA A 207 -3.12 -7.70 14.47
CA ALA A 207 -2.01 -8.49 13.91
C ALA A 207 -1.39 -7.80 12.68
N ALA A 208 -2.21 -7.36 11.72
CA ALA A 208 -1.74 -6.64 10.53
C ALA A 208 -1.03 -5.33 10.90
N GLN A 209 -1.55 -4.60 11.88
CA GLN A 209 -0.96 -3.36 12.38
C GLN A 209 0.39 -3.59 13.07
N ALA A 210 0.51 -4.64 13.89
CA ALA A 210 1.77 -5.03 14.53
C ALA A 210 2.81 -5.52 13.51
N ALA A 211 2.37 -6.15 12.41
CA ALA A 211 3.25 -6.66 11.36
C ALA A 211 3.78 -5.57 10.41
N SER A 212 3.13 -4.39 10.32
CA SER A 212 3.45 -3.34 9.33
C SER A 212 4.93 -2.96 9.30
N ALA A 213 5.56 -2.75 10.45
CA ALA A 213 6.97 -2.35 10.52
C ALA A 213 7.91 -3.43 9.95
N ALA A 214 7.65 -4.70 10.27
CA ALA A 214 8.45 -5.82 9.76
C ALA A 214 8.31 -5.96 8.24
N GLN A 215 7.09 -5.81 7.71
CA GLN A 215 6.83 -5.83 6.26
C GLN A 215 7.61 -4.72 5.54
N ILE A 216 7.56 -3.49 6.05
CA ILE A 216 8.29 -2.37 5.45
C ILE A 216 9.80 -2.60 5.52
N ALA A 217 10.34 -3.05 6.64
CA ALA A 217 11.78 -3.26 6.76
C ALA A 217 12.33 -4.24 5.70
N VAL A 218 11.66 -5.38 5.50
CA VAL A 218 12.10 -6.39 4.51
C VAL A 218 11.67 -6.07 3.08
N GLY A 219 10.70 -5.17 2.91
CA GLY A 219 10.05 -4.87 1.62
C GLY A 219 10.31 -3.46 1.06
N ALA A 220 11.00 -2.56 1.78
CA ALA A 220 11.20 -1.18 1.36
C ALA A 220 11.85 -1.07 -0.03
N ASN A 221 11.31 -0.17 -0.86
CA ASN A 221 11.65 -0.10 -2.28
C ASN A 221 11.37 1.29 -2.92
N SER A 222 11.55 2.37 -2.17
CA SER A 222 11.31 3.73 -2.67
C SER A 222 12.30 4.76 -2.11
N PRO A 223 13.62 4.56 -2.28
CA PRO A 223 14.63 5.41 -1.65
C PRO A 223 14.79 6.80 -2.27
N PHE A 224 14.30 6.99 -3.50
CA PHE A 224 14.47 8.23 -4.25
C PHE A 224 13.15 8.96 -4.47
N LEU A 225 13.19 10.28 -4.35
CA LEU A 225 12.07 11.18 -4.67
C LEU A 225 12.62 12.48 -5.24
N PHE A 226 12.16 12.89 -6.43
CA PHE A 226 12.62 14.11 -7.12
C PHE A 226 14.14 14.22 -7.23
N GLY A 227 14.78 13.08 -7.53
CA GLY A 227 16.23 12.97 -7.66
C GLY A 227 17.02 13.08 -6.36
N ARG A 228 16.38 13.08 -5.18
CA ARG A 228 17.02 13.04 -3.85
C ARG A 228 16.89 11.64 -3.25
N GLU A 229 17.96 11.15 -2.61
CA GLU A 229 17.86 9.99 -1.73
C GLU A 229 17.30 10.43 -0.38
N LEU A 230 16.19 9.84 0.06
CA LEU A 230 15.48 10.26 1.28
C LEU A 230 15.41 9.11 2.30
N TRP A 231 14.22 8.52 2.50
CA TRP A 231 13.97 7.41 3.41
C TRP A 231 14.08 6.10 2.63
N ARG A 232 14.31 4.96 3.27
CA ARG A 232 14.26 3.67 2.53
C ARG A 232 12.88 3.38 1.96
N GLU A 233 11.85 3.86 2.63
CA GLU A 233 10.49 3.89 2.15
C GLU A 233 9.94 5.33 2.26
N SER A 234 10.04 6.11 1.18
CA SER A 234 9.64 7.52 1.14
C SER A 234 8.18 7.75 0.81
N ARG A 235 7.41 6.73 0.41
CA ARG A 235 5.98 6.90 0.12
C ARG A 235 5.20 7.41 1.33
N PRO A 236 5.39 6.89 2.57
CA PRO A 236 4.61 7.35 3.70
C PRO A 236 4.72 8.85 4.03
N PRO A 237 5.91 9.46 4.17
CA PRO A 237 6.00 10.90 4.37
C PRO A 237 5.53 11.70 3.14
N LEU A 238 5.77 11.22 1.92
CA LEU A 238 5.28 11.87 0.70
C LEU A 238 3.75 11.92 0.68
N PHE A 239 3.11 10.76 0.79
CA PHE A 239 1.65 10.61 0.75
C PHE A 239 0.97 11.39 1.86
N LEU A 240 1.55 11.39 3.07
CA LEU A 240 1.06 12.21 4.18
C LEU A 240 1.05 13.69 3.79
N GLN A 241 2.19 14.22 3.36
CA GLN A 241 2.33 15.67 3.14
C GLN A 241 1.63 16.16 1.86
N SER A 242 1.53 15.32 0.82
CA SER A 242 0.86 15.67 -0.44
C SER A 242 -0.67 15.61 -0.38
N THR A 243 -1.24 15.02 0.68
CA THR A 243 -2.70 14.90 0.88
C THR A 243 -3.18 15.52 2.18
N ASP A 244 -2.30 16.22 2.92
CA ASP A 244 -2.63 16.75 4.24
C ASP A 244 -3.55 17.96 4.17
N THR A 245 -4.85 17.76 4.41
CA THR A 245 -5.84 18.85 4.45
C THR A 245 -5.68 19.81 5.64
N ARG A 246 -4.74 19.57 6.57
CA ARG A 246 -4.60 20.37 7.81
C ARG A 246 -3.56 21.48 7.64
N PRO A 247 -3.91 22.78 7.60
CA PRO A 247 -2.91 23.85 7.68
C PRO A 247 -2.09 23.77 8.99
N PRO A 248 -0.93 24.45 9.09
CA PRO A 248 -0.02 24.34 10.23
C PRO A 248 -0.69 24.50 11.60
N GLU A 249 -1.70 25.36 11.71
CA GLU A 249 -2.46 25.58 12.94
C GLU A 249 -3.24 24.34 13.37
N LEU A 250 -3.88 23.63 12.42
CA LEU A 250 -4.61 22.40 12.71
C LEU A 250 -3.66 21.24 13.05
N GLN A 251 -2.48 21.21 12.43
CA GLN A 251 -1.42 20.26 12.81
C GLN A 251 -0.97 20.50 14.26
N ALA A 252 -0.71 21.77 14.62
CA ALA A 252 -0.33 22.15 15.98
C ALA A 252 -1.42 21.85 17.03
N GLN A 253 -2.69 21.86 16.64
CA GLN A 253 -3.83 21.48 17.49
C GLN A 253 -4.03 19.95 17.63
N GLY A 254 -3.24 19.12 16.92
CA GLY A 254 -3.38 17.67 16.95
C GLY A 254 -4.61 17.14 16.20
N VAL A 255 -5.09 17.88 15.19
CA VAL A 255 -6.09 17.35 14.24
C VAL A 255 -5.47 16.16 13.50
N ARG A 256 -6.22 15.07 13.32
CA ARG A 256 -5.68 13.84 12.69
C ARG A 256 -5.45 14.05 11.19
N PRO A 257 -4.31 13.60 10.63
CA PRO A 257 -4.16 13.55 9.19
C PRO A 257 -5.06 12.46 8.61
N ARG A 258 -5.44 12.61 7.33
CA ARG A 258 -6.17 11.56 6.60
C ARG A 258 -5.30 10.34 6.31
N THR A 259 -4.01 10.58 6.11
CA THR A 259 -2.98 9.55 5.95
C THR A 259 -2.38 9.25 7.31
N TRP A 260 -2.65 8.08 7.88
CA TRP A 260 -2.20 7.81 9.25
C TRP A 260 -2.13 6.33 9.60
N PHE A 261 -1.32 6.02 10.62
CA PHE A 261 -1.12 4.67 11.16
C PHE A 261 -2.29 4.24 12.07
N GLY A 262 -2.91 5.18 12.79
CA GLY A 262 -3.96 4.98 13.79
C GLY A 262 -3.54 5.54 15.15
N GLU A 263 -4.39 5.42 16.18
CA GLU A 263 -4.07 5.90 17.54
C GLU A 263 -4.21 4.83 18.66
N ARG A 264 -4.73 3.64 18.32
CA ARG A 264 -4.98 2.56 19.28
C ARG A 264 -5.18 1.19 18.62
N TRP A 265 -5.01 0.15 19.42
CA TRP A 265 -5.53 -1.18 19.11
C TRP A 265 -7.06 -1.15 19.16
N VAL A 266 -7.72 -1.92 18.28
CA VAL A 266 -9.19 -1.91 18.16
C VAL A 266 -9.82 -3.19 18.68
N SER A 267 -11.11 -3.11 19.00
CA SER A 267 -11.92 -4.27 19.43
C SER A 267 -12.96 -4.73 18.40
N SER A 268 -13.20 -3.94 17.35
CA SER A 268 -14.14 -4.30 16.27
C SER A 268 -13.90 -3.50 14.99
N ALA A 269 -14.50 -3.95 13.87
CA ALA A 269 -14.54 -3.18 12.63
C ALA A 269 -15.35 -1.88 12.77
N TYR A 270 -16.43 -1.92 13.57
CA TYR A 270 -17.32 -0.78 13.78
C TYR A 270 -16.56 0.44 14.32
N GLU A 271 -15.65 0.24 15.28
CA GLU A 271 -14.82 1.30 15.85
C GLU A 271 -14.07 2.10 14.78
N LEU A 272 -13.59 1.46 13.71
CA LEU A 272 -12.83 2.13 12.65
C LEU A 272 -13.74 2.96 11.72
N PHE A 273 -14.95 2.46 11.42
CA PHE A 273 -15.92 3.22 10.64
C PHE A 273 -16.54 4.37 11.44
N GLU A 274 -16.76 4.17 12.74
CA GLU A 274 -17.16 5.23 13.67
C GLU A 274 -16.06 6.29 13.79
N GLU A 275 -14.81 5.88 13.91
CA GLU A 275 -13.64 6.77 13.92
C GLU A 275 -13.58 7.63 12.65
N ASN A 276 -13.87 7.02 11.49
CA ASN A 276 -13.95 7.74 10.22
C ASN A 276 -15.00 8.86 10.24
N LEU A 277 -16.21 8.56 10.73
CA LEU A 277 -17.31 9.51 10.85
C LEU A 277 -16.98 10.62 11.85
N ARG A 278 -16.34 10.27 12.97
CA ARG A 278 -16.07 11.19 14.08
C ARG A 278 -15.01 12.24 13.75
N TYR A 279 -13.94 11.83 13.07
CA TYR A 279 -12.74 12.69 12.94
C TYR A 279 -12.55 13.32 11.56
N PHE A 280 -13.16 12.78 10.50
CA PHE A 280 -12.87 13.22 9.14
C PHE A 280 -14.09 13.84 8.47
N PRO A 281 -14.01 15.10 8.01
CA PRO A 281 -15.04 15.67 7.14
C PRO A 281 -15.18 14.87 5.83
N ALA A 282 -16.36 14.87 5.22
CA ALA A 282 -16.53 14.26 3.90
C ALA A 282 -15.87 15.16 2.83
N LEU A 283 -14.97 14.57 2.02
CA LEU A 283 -14.40 15.26 0.85
C LEU A 283 -15.35 15.21 -0.35
N LEU A 284 -16.05 14.10 -0.53
CA LEU A 284 -16.95 13.84 -1.65
C LEU A 284 -18.36 13.57 -1.11
N PRO A 285 -19.16 14.60 -0.79
CA PRO A 285 -20.49 14.45 -0.19
C PRO A 285 -21.56 14.00 -1.21
N ILE A 286 -21.32 12.88 -1.87
CA ILE A 286 -22.19 12.30 -2.90
C ILE A 286 -23.08 11.25 -2.24
N CYS A 287 -24.39 11.43 -2.33
CA CYS A 287 -25.35 10.49 -1.74
C CYS A 287 -25.87 9.52 -2.82
N ASP A 288 -26.01 8.24 -2.46
CA ASP A 288 -26.78 7.27 -3.24
C ASP A 288 -28.27 7.40 -2.88
N ASP A 289 -29.14 7.07 -3.84
CA ASP A 289 -30.59 7.11 -3.62
C ASP A 289 -31.04 6.03 -2.60
N GLU A 290 -30.27 4.95 -2.44
CA GLU A 290 -30.54 3.85 -1.50
C GLU A 290 -30.69 4.34 -0.04
N GLU A 291 -31.82 4.04 0.59
CA GLU A 291 -31.99 4.20 2.04
C GLU A 291 -31.55 2.93 2.78
N PRO A 292 -30.38 2.91 3.45
CA PRO A 292 -29.77 1.67 3.91
C PRO A 292 -30.60 0.95 4.98
N LEU A 293 -31.32 1.70 5.83
CA LEU A 293 -32.15 1.12 6.89
C LEU A 293 -33.44 0.50 6.35
N GLU A 294 -34.00 1.03 5.26
CA GLU A 294 -35.16 0.47 4.59
C GLU A 294 -34.80 -0.83 3.87
N VAL A 295 -33.64 -0.86 3.19
CA VAL A 295 -33.10 -2.10 2.59
C VAL A 295 -32.92 -3.19 3.63
N ILE A 296 -32.35 -2.87 4.81
CA ILE A 296 -32.21 -3.83 5.90
C ILE A 296 -33.59 -4.30 6.39
N ALA A 297 -34.54 -3.39 6.60
CA ALA A 297 -35.89 -3.74 7.07
C ALA A 297 -36.65 -4.63 6.07
N ALA A 298 -36.39 -4.48 4.77
CA ALA A 298 -36.90 -5.33 3.71
C ALA A 298 -36.17 -6.69 3.59
N GLY A 299 -35.17 -6.96 4.44
CA GLY A 299 -34.37 -8.18 4.41
C GLY A 299 -33.25 -8.18 3.36
N GLY A 300 -32.96 -7.05 2.73
CA GLY A 300 -31.85 -6.87 1.78
C GLY A 300 -30.52 -6.55 2.46
N THR A 301 -29.46 -6.42 1.66
CA THR A 301 -28.12 -5.99 2.07
C THR A 301 -27.82 -4.64 1.44
N PRO A 302 -27.70 -3.56 2.23
CA PRO A 302 -27.43 -2.23 1.70
C PRO A 302 -25.98 -2.09 1.23
N LYS A 303 -25.74 -1.29 0.20
CA LYS A 303 -24.41 -0.93 -0.30
C LYS A 303 -23.60 -0.12 0.72
N LEU A 304 -24.29 0.67 1.56
CA LEU A 304 -23.67 1.62 2.48
C LEU A 304 -22.73 2.60 1.75
N ALA A 305 -23.20 3.13 0.62
CA ALA A 305 -22.38 3.83 -0.37
C ALA A 305 -21.60 5.02 0.22
N GLU A 306 -22.24 5.87 1.03
CA GLU A 306 -21.60 7.02 1.67
C GLU A 306 -20.51 6.59 2.65
N MET A 307 -20.70 5.49 3.38
CA MET A 307 -19.69 4.96 4.29
C MET A 307 -18.48 4.42 3.53
N VAL A 308 -18.72 3.66 2.45
CA VAL A 308 -17.66 3.11 1.60
C VAL A 308 -16.88 4.23 0.90
N LEU A 309 -17.58 5.24 0.35
CA LEU A 309 -16.96 6.41 -0.28
C LEU A 309 -16.14 7.23 0.72
N HIS A 310 -16.70 7.52 1.91
CA HIS A 310 -15.99 8.26 2.96
C HIS A 310 -14.70 7.54 3.37
N ASN A 311 -14.79 6.23 3.63
CA ASN A 311 -13.64 5.38 3.96
C ASN A 311 -12.58 5.37 2.84
N GLY A 312 -12.99 5.46 1.57
CA GLY A 312 -12.10 5.57 0.43
C GLY A 312 -11.28 6.86 0.35
N THR A 313 -11.63 7.89 1.13
CA THR A 313 -10.93 9.18 1.20
C THR A 313 -10.10 9.38 2.49
N ILE A 314 -9.87 8.27 3.20
CA ILE A 314 -9.06 8.20 4.42
C ILE A 314 -7.99 7.14 4.18
N TYR A 315 -6.73 7.57 4.13
CA TYR A 315 -5.62 6.79 3.59
C TYR A 315 -4.85 6.09 4.70
N ARG A 316 -5.49 5.10 5.33
CA ARG A 316 -4.85 4.26 6.35
C ARG A 316 -3.93 3.23 5.73
N TRP A 317 -2.85 2.90 6.43
CA TRP A 317 -1.91 1.84 6.02
C TRP A 317 -2.48 0.42 6.15
N ASN A 318 -3.42 0.21 7.07
CA ASN A 318 -4.37 -0.90 7.01
C ASN A 318 -5.77 -0.28 6.91
N ARG A 319 -6.63 -0.75 6.00
CA ARG A 319 -7.96 -0.17 5.74
C ARG A 319 -9.07 -1.18 6.01
N PRO A 320 -10.14 -0.81 6.76
CA PRO A 320 -11.29 -1.67 6.93
C PRO A 320 -12.11 -1.59 5.64
N VAL A 321 -12.53 -2.73 5.12
CA VAL A 321 -13.33 -2.76 3.89
C VAL A 321 -14.65 -3.46 4.17
N TYR A 322 -15.74 -2.75 3.89
CA TYR A 322 -17.06 -3.34 3.69
C TYR A 322 -17.26 -3.57 2.19
N GLY A 323 -17.68 -4.77 1.81
CA GLY A 323 -17.98 -5.11 0.43
C GLY A 323 -19.16 -6.06 0.35
N ILE A 324 -19.71 -6.22 -0.85
CA ILE A 324 -20.81 -7.15 -1.14
C ILE A 324 -20.36 -8.08 -2.26
N ALA A 325 -20.56 -9.38 -2.08
CA ALA A 325 -20.33 -10.39 -3.10
C ALA A 325 -21.53 -11.34 -3.12
N ASP A 326 -22.09 -11.60 -4.31
CA ASP A 326 -23.28 -12.44 -4.50
C ASP A 326 -24.46 -12.04 -3.59
N GLY A 327 -24.63 -10.73 -3.36
CA GLY A 327 -25.67 -10.17 -2.49
C GLY A 327 -25.41 -10.31 -0.97
N VAL A 328 -24.25 -10.84 -0.57
CA VAL A 328 -23.88 -11.06 0.84
C VAL A 328 -22.77 -10.07 1.25
N PRO A 329 -22.91 -9.37 2.40
CA PRO A 329 -21.88 -8.47 2.87
C PRO A 329 -20.70 -9.23 3.47
N HIS A 330 -19.50 -8.71 3.27
CA HIS A 330 -18.26 -9.26 3.84
C HIS A 330 -17.35 -8.12 4.33
N LEU A 331 -16.45 -8.47 5.25
CA LEU A 331 -15.40 -7.57 5.72
C LEU A 331 -14.05 -8.02 5.19
N ARG A 332 -13.15 -7.07 4.94
CA ARG A 332 -11.74 -7.34 4.66
C ARG A 332 -10.85 -6.42 5.48
N VAL A 333 -9.67 -6.91 5.83
CA VAL A 333 -8.54 -6.07 6.18
C VAL A 333 -7.70 -5.93 4.92
N GLU A 334 -7.43 -4.70 4.53
CA GLU A 334 -6.59 -4.38 3.39
C GLU A 334 -5.29 -3.76 3.89
N ASN A 335 -4.17 -4.43 3.68
CA ASN A 335 -2.84 -3.96 4.03
C ASN A 335 -2.21 -3.24 2.83
N ARG A 336 -1.77 -2.00 3.05
CA ARG A 336 -1.32 -1.05 2.01
C ARG A 336 0.11 -0.56 2.24
N VAL A 337 0.87 -1.24 3.12
CA VAL A 337 2.19 -0.75 3.58
C VAL A 337 3.30 -1.01 2.56
N LEU A 338 3.16 -2.04 1.73
CA LEU A 338 4.23 -2.50 0.84
C LEU A 338 4.32 -1.65 -0.43
N PRO A 339 5.55 -1.35 -0.90
CA PRO A 339 5.76 -0.75 -2.21
C PRO A 339 5.58 -1.79 -3.31
N ALA A 340 5.38 -1.33 -4.55
CA ALA A 340 5.42 -2.20 -5.71
C ALA A 340 6.82 -2.86 -5.87
N GLY A 341 6.82 -4.15 -6.25
CA GLY A 341 8.03 -4.91 -6.63
C GLY A 341 8.96 -5.35 -5.48
N PRO A 342 10.26 -5.61 -5.76
CA PRO A 342 10.93 -5.45 -7.06
C PRO A 342 10.60 -6.46 -8.14
N THR A 343 10.30 -7.70 -7.79
CA THR A 343 9.90 -8.76 -8.73
C THR A 343 8.59 -9.39 -8.32
N ILE A 344 7.98 -10.19 -9.19
CA ILE A 344 6.85 -11.04 -8.83
C ILE A 344 7.25 -11.99 -7.68
N THR A 345 8.42 -12.62 -7.76
CA THR A 345 8.96 -13.47 -6.67
C THR A 345 9.02 -12.71 -5.35
N ASP A 346 9.47 -11.45 -5.37
CA ASP A 346 9.56 -10.61 -4.19
C ASP A 346 8.18 -10.20 -3.64
N VAL A 347 7.21 -9.91 -4.52
CA VAL A 347 5.82 -9.60 -4.15
C VAL A 347 5.16 -10.81 -3.49
N ILE A 348 5.32 -12.00 -4.06
CA ILE A 348 4.76 -13.23 -3.48
C ILE A 348 5.45 -13.58 -2.16
N ALA A 349 6.76 -13.37 -2.03
CA ALA A 349 7.47 -13.53 -0.76
C ALA A 349 6.92 -12.62 0.34
N ASN A 350 6.66 -11.34 0.00
CA ASN A 350 6.05 -10.40 0.93
C ASN A 350 4.62 -10.83 1.30
N ALA A 351 3.82 -11.30 0.34
CA ALA A 351 2.47 -11.80 0.58
C ALA A 351 2.45 -13.04 1.49
N ALA A 352 3.32 -14.02 1.22
CA ALA A 352 3.46 -15.23 2.04
C ALA A 352 3.85 -14.88 3.49
N PHE A 353 4.81 -13.98 3.66
CA PHE A 353 5.19 -13.48 4.97
C PHE A 353 4.03 -12.80 5.69
N TYR A 354 3.31 -11.90 5.02
CA TYR A 354 2.16 -11.19 5.59
C TYR A 354 1.04 -12.15 6.02
N TYR A 355 0.53 -12.99 5.10
CA TYR A 355 -0.62 -13.85 5.39
C TYR A 355 -0.31 -14.90 6.45
N GLY A 356 0.92 -15.44 6.44
CA GLY A 356 1.39 -16.33 7.49
C GLY A 356 1.48 -15.62 8.84
N LEU A 357 2.19 -14.49 8.89
CA LEU A 357 2.44 -13.79 10.14
C LEU A 357 1.14 -13.29 10.78
N VAL A 358 0.26 -12.67 9.99
CA VAL A 358 -1.04 -12.18 10.48
C VAL A 358 -1.88 -13.32 11.03
N ARG A 359 -1.88 -14.49 10.38
CA ARG A 359 -2.61 -15.66 10.86
C ARG A 359 -2.11 -16.13 12.21
N ALA A 360 -0.79 -16.26 12.37
CA ALA A 360 -0.19 -16.70 13.61
C ALA A 360 -0.43 -15.68 14.75
N LEU A 361 -0.17 -14.40 14.50
CA LEU A 361 -0.38 -13.33 15.49
C LEU A 361 -1.84 -13.19 15.93
N ALA A 362 -2.79 -13.35 15.00
CA ALA A 362 -4.22 -13.28 15.29
C ALA A 362 -4.74 -14.47 16.12
N GLU A 363 -3.98 -15.58 16.18
CA GLU A 363 -4.36 -16.79 16.91
C GLU A 363 -3.48 -17.05 18.14
N GLU A 364 -2.56 -16.14 18.46
CA GLU A 364 -1.76 -16.22 19.67
C GLU A 364 -2.65 -16.23 20.93
N SER A 365 -2.37 -17.17 21.84
CA SER A 365 -3.06 -17.24 23.12
C SER A 365 -2.86 -15.99 23.98
N ARG A 366 -1.73 -15.29 23.80
CA ARG A 366 -1.42 -14.00 24.42
C ARG A 366 -1.05 -12.99 23.35
N PRO A 367 -2.04 -12.32 22.73
CA PRO A 367 -1.81 -11.51 21.56
C PRO A 367 -0.76 -10.42 21.74
N VAL A 368 0.02 -10.16 20.69
CA VAL A 368 1.12 -9.19 20.70
C VAL A 368 0.69 -7.79 21.14
N TRP A 369 -0.50 -7.33 20.74
CA TRP A 369 -1.04 -6.01 21.10
C TRP A 369 -1.38 -5.85 22.59
N THR A 370 -1.43 -6.95 23.36
CA THR A 370 -1.53 -6.89 24.83
C THR A 370 -0.17 -6.69 25.51
N ARG A 371 0.92 -6.78 24.75
CA ARG A 371 2.32 -6.75 25.22
C ARG A 371 3.14 -5.63 24.56
N LEU A 372 2.72 -5.19 23.38
CA LEU A 372 3.30 -4.10 22.61
C LEU A 372 2.41 -2.86 22.75
N PRO A 373 2.88 -1.78 23.39
CA PRO A 373 2.16 -0.50 23.39
C PRO A 373 1.91 -0.01 21.96
N PHE A 374 0.75 0.56 21.68
CA PHE A 374 0.41 1.03 20.33
C PHE A 374 1.42 2.06 19.80
N ALA A 375 1.82 3.03 20.64
CA ALA A 375 2.83 4.03 20.29
C ALA A 375 4.20 3.41 19.92
N ALA A 376 4.53 2.22 20.46
CA ALA A 376 5.73 1.51 20.06
C ALA A 376 5.57 0.86 18.67
N ALA A 377 4.37 0.37 18.33
CA ALA A 377 4.08 -0.12 16.98
C ALA A 377 4.13 1.01 15.93
N GLU A 378 3.62 2.19 16.27
CA GLU A 378 3.72 3.41 15.45
C GLU A 378 5.17 3.85 15.27
N ALA A 379 5.95 3.95 16.35
CA ALA A 379 7.36 4.28 16.27
C ALA A 379 8.17 3.25 15.45
N ASN A 380 7.83 1.96 15.55
CA ASN A 380 8.43 0.92 14.72
C ASN A 380 8.08 1.11 13.24
N PHE A 381 6.85 1.52 12.91
CA PHE A 381 6.45 1.83 11.54
C PHE A 381 7.30 2.97 10.97
N ASP A 382 7.45 4.08 11.69
CA ASP A 382 8.28 5.21 11.26
C ASP A 382 9.75 4.82 11.11
N ALA A 383 10.29 4.05 12.08
CA ALA A 383 11.65 3.54 12.02
C ALA A 383 11.87 2.63 10.81
N ALA A 384 10.91 1.74 10.50
CA ALA A 384 10.95 0.89 9.32
C ALA A 384 10.92 1.72 8.04
N CYS A 385 10.10 2.77 7.98
CA CYS A 385 10.04 3.63 6.80
C CYS A 385 11.37 4.35 6.58
N ARG A 386 11.93 4.94 7.64
CA ARG A 386 13.16 5.73 7.56
C ARG A 386 14.39 4.87 7.26
N TYR A 387 14.56 3.76 7.99
CA TYR A 387 15.79 2.97 7.99
C TYR A 387 15.70 1.65 7.22
N GLY A 388 14.50 1.24 6.80
CA GLY A 388 14.30 0.01 6.03
C GLY A 388 14.80 -1.22 6.78
N ILE A 389 15.57 -2.06 6.10
CA ILE A 389 16.07 -3.34 6.64
C ILE A 389 17.05 -3.16 7.81
N GLU A 390 17.62 -1.97 7.98
CA GLU A 390 18.52 -1.60 9.08
C GLU A 390 17.78 -1.04 10.30
N ALA A 391 16.45 -1.01 10.28
CA ALA A 391 15.66 -0.49 11.39
C ALA A 391 15.86 -1.29 12.69
N ARG A 392 15.65 -0.61 13.82
CA ARG A 392 15.58 -1.22 15.15
C ARG A 392 14.17 -0.99 15.70
N PHE A 393 13.60 -2.02 16.32
CA PHE A 393 12.24 -2.03 16.79
C PHE A 393 12.17 -2.24 18.30
N VAL A 394 11.14 -1.68 18.92
CA VAL A 394 10.70 -2.06 20.26
C VAL A 394 9.72 -3.22 20.13
N TRP A 395 10.07 -4.38 20.69
CA TRP A 395 9.25 -5.59 20.61
C TRP A 395 9.13 -6.29 21.97
N PRO A 396 8.04 -7.05 22.26
CA PRO A 396 7.94 -7.82 23.49
C PRO A 396 9.12 -8.79 23.70
N ARG A 397 9.71 -8.81 24.90
CA ARG A 397 10.79 -9.75 25.23
C ARG A 397 10.26 -11.17 25.39
N ARG A 398 11.07 -12.15 24.99
CA ARG A 398 10.86 -13.56 25.31
C ARG A 398 11.22 -13.83 26.77
N GLY A 399 10.39 -14.58 27.49
CA GLY A 399 10.69 -15.08 28.83
C GLY A 399 9.78 -14.58 29.95
N ARG A 400 10.15 -14.96 31.18
CA ARG A 400 9.30 -14.82 32.39
C ARG A 400 9.15 -13.37 32.86
N TYR A 401 10.12 -12.51 32.55
CA TYR A 401 10.09 -11.09 32.83
C TYR A 401 9.43 -10.39 31.64
N GLY A 402 8.18 -9.93 31.82
CA GLY A 402 7.45 -9.21 30.79
C GLY A 402 8.09 -7.87 30.40
N GLY A 403 7.53 -7.23 29.39
CA GLY A 403 7.95 -5.91 28.90
C GLY A 403 8.48 -5.97 27.47
N THR A 404 8.95 -4.82 26.99
CA THR A 404 9.52 -4.64 25.65
C THR A 404 11.02 -4.41 25.70
N GLY A 405 11.71 -4.66 24.59
CA GLY A 405 13.12 -4.36 24.39
C GLY A 405 13.42 -4.01 22.94
N GLU A 406 14.55 -3.34 22.72
CA GLU A 406 15.02 -3.04 21.36
C GLU A 406 15.61 -4.29 20.70
N VAL A 407 15.33 -4.47 19.42
CA VAL A 407 15.83 -5.56 18.59
C VAL A 407 16.00 -5.08 17.15
N ASP A 408 17.05 -5.53 16.46
CA ASP A 408 17.23 -5.25 15.03
C ASP A 408 16.11 -5.92 14.23
N ALA A 409 15.58 -5.24 13.20
CA ALA A 409 14.50 -5.74 12.37
C ALA A 409 14.81 -7.12 11.79
N VAL A 410 16.01 -7.31 11.22
CA VAL A 410 16.44 -8.59 10.65
C VAL A 410 16.53 -9.72 11.67
N THR A 411 16.91 -9.41 12.92
CA THR A 411 17.00 -10.39 14.00
C THR A 411 15.59 -10.78 14.45
N LEU A 412 14.70 -9.80 14.65
CA LEU A 412 13.31 -10.07 14.99
C LEU A 412 12.61 -10.90 13.91
N VAL A 413 12.78 -10.53 12.65
CA VAL A 413 12.18 -11.25 11.52
C VAL A 413 12.67 -12.69 11.47
N ARG A 414 13.99 -12.92 11.51
CA ARG A 414 14.56 -14.26 11.39
C ARG A 414 14.24 -15.16 12.59
N ASP A 415 14.40 -14.64 13.79
CA ASP A 415 14.36 -15.48 14.99
C ASP A 415 12.93 -15.66 15.55
N GLU A 416 12.00 -14.78 15.17
CA GLU A 416 10.61 -14.77 15.66
C GLU A 416 9.55 -14.77 14.57
N LEU A 417 9.57 -13.79 13.68
CA LEU A 417 8.43 -13.56 12.80
C LEU A 417 8.37 -14.57 11.64
N LEU A 418 9.50 -15.05 11.13
CA LEU A 418 9.54 -16.10 10.10
C LEU A 418 9.03 -17.44 10.62
N PRO A 419 9.46 -17.92 11.82
CA PRO A 419 8.83 -19.09 12.44
C PRO A 419 7.31 -18.95 12.62
N LEU A 420 6.84 -17.78 13.05
CA LEU A 420 5.40 -17.51 13.16
C LEU A 420 4.71 -17.51 11.78
N ALA A 421 5.31 -16.87 10.79
CA ALA A 421 4.78 -16.84 9.43
C ALA A 421 4.66 -18.25 8.84
N SER A 422 5.69 -19.09 9.02
CA SER A 422 5.67 -20.50 8.61
C SER A 422 4.51 -21.25 9.26
N ALA A 423 4.34 -21.14 10.58
CA ALA A 423 3.26 -21.80 11.29
C ALA A 423 1.87 -21.30 10.86
N GLY A 424 1.74 -19.99 10.55
CA GLY A 424 0.51 -19.42 10.03
C GLY A 424 0.17 -19.88 8.62
N LEU A 425 1.17 -20.03 7.74
CA LEU A 425 0.98 -20.62 6.40
C LEU A 425 0.57 -22.09 6.48
N ASP A 426 1.13 -22.85 7.44
CA ASP A 426 0.69 -24.22 7.72
C ASP A 426 -0.76 -24.27 8.21
N ALA A 427 -1.15 -23.32 9.07
CA ALA A 427 -2.54 -23.19 9.54
C ALA A 427 -3.52 -22.80 8.42
N TRP A 428 -3.04 -22.13 7.36
CA TRP A 428 -3.82 -21.92 6.13
C TRP A 428 -3.85 -23.15 5.22
N GLY A 429 -3.00 -24.15 5.47
CA GLY A 429 -2.84 -25.32 4.60
C GLY A 429 -2.12 -25.00 3.29
N VAL A 430 -1.22 -24.00 3.28
CA VAL A 430 -0.35 -23.72 2.14
C VAL A 430 0.67 -24.85 1.99
N GLU A 431 0.97 -25.25 0.75
CA GLU A 431 1.96 -26.30 0.51
C GLU A 431 3.34 -25.91 1.03
N ALA A 432 4.03 -26.86 1.66
CA ALA A 432 5.35 -26.65 2.24
C ALA A 432 6.38 -26.13 1.22
N ALA A 433 6.30 -26.59 -0.03
CA ALA A 433 7.19 -26.14 -1.09
C ALA A 433 7.04 -24.63 -1.38
N ASP A 434 5.81 -24.12 -1.49
CA ASP A 434 5.54 -22.69 -1.68
C ASP A 434 5.98 -21.90 -0.43
N ARG A 435 5.61 -22.39 0.76
CA ARG A 435 5.97 -21.79 2.05
C ARG A 435 7.49 -21.62 2.19
N ASP A 436 8.24 -22.70 2.00
CA ASP A 436 9.70 -22.72 2.22
C ASP A 436 10.44 -21.89 1.18
N LEU A 437 10.00 -21.93 -0.08
CA LEU A 437 10.55 -21.10 -1.15
C LEU A 437 10.40 -19.61 -0.83
N TYR A 438 9.18 -19.16 -0.56
CA TYR A 438 8.89 -17.74 -0.42
C TYR A 438 9.34 -17.15 0.91
N LEU A 439 9.26 -17.90 2.01
CA LEU A 439 9.85 -17.47 3.28
C LEU A 439 11.38 -17.48 3.25
N GLY A 440 11.99 -18.39 2.47
CA GLY A 440 13.43 -18.41 2.22
C GLY A 440 13.94 -17.14 1.54
N VAL A 441 13.15 -16.53 0.65
CA VAL A 441 13.49 -15.22 0.05
C VAL A 441 13.58 -14.12 1.12
N ILE A 442 12.63 -14.08 2.06
CA ILE A 442 12.65 -13.10 3.16
C ILE A 442 13.82 -13.37 4.10
N GLU A 443 14.11 -14.64 4.41
CA GLU A 443 15.27 -15.02 5.22
C GLU A 443 16.58 -14.53 4.58
N GLU A 444 16.78 -14.77 3.28
CA GLU A 444 17.99 -14.34 2.57
C GLU A 444 18.12 -12.82 2.48
N ARG A 445 17.02 -12.08 2.30
CA ARG A 445 17.03 -10.61 2.41
C ARG A 445 17.52 -10.17 3.78
N CYS A 446 17.01 -10.76 4.86
CA CYS A 446 17.47 -10.46 6.22
C CYS A 446 18.94 -10.86 6.44
N ARG A 447 19.37 -12.02 5.95
CA ARG A 447 20.75 -12.51 6.12
C ARG A 447 21.75 -11.61 5.41
N ARG A 448 21.42 -11.14 4.21
CA ARG A 448 22.26 -10.27 3.38
C ARG A 448 22.05 -8.78 3.66
N ARG A 449 21.06 -8.43 4.49
CA ARG A 449 20.61 -7.05 4.76
C ARG A 449 20.35 -6.27 3.47
N VAL A 450 19.59 -6.89 2.55
CA VAL A 450 19.27 -6.32 1.24
C VAL A 450 17.76 -6.37 0.97
N ASN A 451 17.24 -5.26 0.45
CA ASN A 451 15.92 -5.10 -0.14
C ASN A 451 16.02 -4.15 -1.35
N GLY A 452 14.89 -3.87 -2.01
CA GLY A 452 14.83 -3.00 -3.17
C GLY A 452 15.44 -1.62 -2.95
N ALA A 453 15.15 -0.99 -1.81
CA ALA A 453 15.69 0.33 -1.49
C ALA A 453 17.21 0.35 -1.30
N SER A 454 17.75 -0.63 -0.56
CA SER A 454 19.19 -0.76 -0.36
C SER A 454 19.94 -1.05 -1.67
N TRP A 455 19.35 -1.87 -2.56
CA TRP A 455 19.95 -2.19 -3.85
C TRP A 455 19.99 -0.96 -4.77
N GLN A 456 18.87 -0.22 -4.83
CA GLN A 456 18.77 1.02 -5.62
C GLN A 456 19.79 2.05 -5.16
N ALA A 457 19.88 2.32 -3.85
CA ALA A 457 20.84 3.27 -3.30
C ALA A 457 22.29 2.86 -3.57
N ALA A 458 22.65 1.59 -3.32
CA ALA A 458 24.00 1.10 -3.55
C ALA A 458 24.40 1.14 -5.04
N THR A 459 23.48 0.80 -5.95
CA THR A 459 23.72 0.86 -7.39
C THR A 459 23.87 2.30 -7.88
N PHE A 460 23.04 3.22 -7.38
CA PHE A 460 23.14 4.64 -7.66
C PHE A 460 24.47 5.25 -7.21
N HIS A 461 24.92 4.96 -5.98
CA HIS A 461 26.21 5.47 -5.49
C HIS A 461 27.39 4.93 -6.29
N ARG A 462 27.39 3.64 -6.67
CA ARG A 462 28.44 3.09 -7.56
C ARG A 462 28.45 3.77 -8.92
N ALA A 463 27.28 4.10 -9.47
CA ALA A 463 27.18 4.83 -10.73
C ALA A 463 27.76 6.25 -10.62
N LEU A 464 27.53 6.95 -9.49
CA LEU A 464 28.16 8.25 -9.21
C LEU A 464 29.69 8.14 -9.05
N GLU A 465 30.17 7.15 -8.28
CA GLU A 465 31.60 6.87 -8.11
C GLU A 465 32.28 6.52 -9.44
N GLY A 466 31.55 5.88 -10.35
CA GLY A 466 31.96 5.61 -11.72
C GLY A 466 31.96 6.83 -12.66
N GLY A 467 31.59 8.02 -12.18
CA GLY A 467 31.70 9.28 -12.91
C GLY A 467 30.44 9.74 -13.65
N LEU A 468 29.30 9.04 -13.49
CA LEU A 468 28.03 9.53 -14.05
C LEU A 468 27.52 10.77 -13.28
N SER A 469 26.86 11.67 -13.99
CA SER A 469 26.07 12.72 -13.33
C SER A 469 24.90 12.10 -12.55
N ARG A 470 24.34 12.85 -11.59
CA ARG A 470 23.20 12.38 -10.79
C ARG A 470 22.01 11.91 -11.64
N GLU A 471 21.60 12.71 -12.61
CA GLU A 471 20.48 12.37 -13.52
C GLU A 471 20.80 11.11 -14.33
N ALA A 472 22.01 11.01 -14.89
CA ALA A 472 22.43 9.84 -15.64
C ALA A 472 22.53 8.58 -14.76
N ALA A 473 22.96 8.72 -13.50
CA ALA A 473 23.04 7.63 -12.52
C ALA A 473 21.65 7.14 -12.11
N LEU A 474 20.67 8.04 -11.89
CA LEU A 474 19.28 7.66 -11.63
C LEU A 474 18.68 6.91 -12.82
N ALA A 475 18.81 7.46 -14.03
CA ALA A 475 18.32 6.81 -15.25
C ALA A 475 18.96 5.44 -15.48
N ALA A 476 20.28 5.32 -15.29
CA ALA A 476 20.99 4.05 -15.41
C ALA A 476 20.57 3.03 -14.35
N THR A 477 20.35 3.49 -13.10
CA THR A 477 19.84 2.65 -12.01
C THR A 477 18.42 2.15 -12.33
N THR A 478 17.54 3.02 -12.82
CA THR A 478 16.17 2.65 -13.23
C THR A 478 16.15 1.65 -14.37
N ARG A 479 16.99 1.83 -15.41
CA ARG A 479 17.10 0.85 -16.50
C ARG A 479 17.59 -0.50 -15.98
N ARG A 480 18.64 -0.50 -15.16
CA ARG A 480 19.19 -1.73 -14.57
C ARG A 480 18.18 -2.44 -13.67
N TYR A 481 17.41 -1.67 -12.92
CA TYR A 481 16.32 -2.17 -12.09
C TYR A 481 15.26 -2.87 -12.94
N ALA A 482 14.79 -2.21 -14.01
CA ALA A 482 13.77 -2.78 -14.90
C ALA A 482 14.26 -4.07 -15.57
N GLU A 483 15.51 -4.11 -16.05
CA GLU A 483 16.12 -5.33 -16.61
C GLU A 483 16.08 -6.50 -15.61
N LEU A 484 16.56 -6.30 -14.39
CA LEU A 484 16.62 -7.35 -13.37
C LEU A 484 15.23 -7.75 -12.87
N MET A 485 14.30 -6.80 -12.81
CA MET A 485 12.89 -7.06 -12.52
C MET A 485 12.29 -8.05 -13.53
N HIS A 486 12.52 -7.85 -14.83
CA HIS A 486 11.99 -8.73 -15.87
C HIS A 486 12.66 -10.11 -15.89
N VAL A 487 13.93 -10.23 -15.46
CA VAL A 487 14.58 -11.53 -15.24
C VAL A 487 13.85 -12.32 -14.14
N GLY A 488 13.37 -11.65 -13.10
CA GLY A 488 12.46 -12.23 -12.10
C GLY A 488 13.14 -12.93 -10.91
N GLU A 489 14.47 -12.94 -10.87
CA GLU A 489 15.22 -13.37 -9.68
C GLU A 489 14.96 -12.40 -8.52
N PRO A 490 14.85 -12.88 -7.27
CA PRO A 490 14.57 -12.00 -6.14
C PRO A 490 15.73 -11.02 -5.88
N VAL A 491 15.40 -9.82 -5.38
CA VAL A 491 16.36 -8.71 -5.26
C VAL A 491 17.64 -9.03 -4.49
N HIS A 492 17.59 -9.99 -3.55
CA HIS A 492 18.77 -10.39 -2.77
C HIS A 492 19.84 -11.14 -3.58
N MET A 493 19.50 -11.55 -4.80
CA MET A 493 20.41 -12.18 -5.77
C MET A 493 20.95 -11.20 -6.81
N TRP A 494 20.44 -9.97 -6.85
CA TRP A 494 20.82 -9.01 -7.87
C TRP A 494 22.28 -8.55 -7.69
N PRO A 495 23.07 -8.45 -8.77
CA PRO A 495 24.38 -7.81 -8.71
C PRO A 495 24.21 -6.31 -8.43
N VAL A 496 25.05 -5.76 -7.55
CA VAL A 496 25.04 -4.33 -7.22
C VAL A 496 25.92 -3.55 -8.20
N GLY A 497 25.41 -2.46 -8.75
CA GLY A 497 26.11 -1.63 -9.74
C GLY A 497 25.65 -1.87 -11.18
N LEU A 498 26.19 -1.06 -12.09
CA LEU A 498 25.92 -1.16 -13.52
C LEU A 498 26.84 -2.23 -14.16
N PRO A 499 26.42 -2.88 -15.26
CA PRO A 499 27.30 -3.77 -16.02
C PRO A 499 28.55 -3.03 -16.48
N GLU A 500 29.72 -3.68 -16.43
CA GLU A 500 30.93 -3.11 -17.03
C GLU A 500 30.73 -2.96 -18.54
N PRO A 501 31.18 -1.85 -19.16
CA PRO A 501 31.13 -1.72 -20.60
C PRO A 501 31.97 -2.83 -21.23
N VAL A 502 31.35 -3.61 -22.12
CA VAL A 502 32.07 -4.62 -22.91
C VAL A 502 33.18 -3.90 -23.68
N PRO A 503 34.46 -4.27 -23.51
CA PRO A 503 35.54 -3.65 -24.26
C PRO A 503 35.27 -3.84 -25.75
N MET A 504 35.13 -2.73 -26.48
CA MET A 504 35.14 -2.79 -27.94
C MET A 504 36.59 -3.08 -28.35
N GLY A 505 36.88 -4.36 -28.56
CA GLY A 505 38.17 -4.86 -29.06
C GLY A 505 38.41 -4.52 -30.52
#